data_AF-A0A434W3C9-F1
#
_entry.id   AF-A0A434W3C9-F1
#
_cell.length_a   1.000
_cell.length_b   1.000
_cell.length_c   1.000
_cell.angle_alpha   90.00
_cell.angle_beta   90.00
_cell.angle_gamma   90.00
#
_symmetry.space_group_name_H-M   'P 1'
#
loop_
_entity.id
_entity.type
_entity.pdbx_description
1 polymer ?
#
loop_
_entity_poly.entity_id
_entity_poly.type
_entity_poly.pdbx_seq_one_letter_code
_entity_poly.pdbx_strand_id
1 'polypeptide(L)' 'AVNPYKDARMEPETFAASFPQWQRLEALRDPAFLSGFWARTAKKLDARRGAAEAAE' A
#
# COMPACT_ATOMS: atom_id res chain seq x y z
N ALA A 1 10.19 -7.70 -8.87
CA ALA A 1 9.36 -7.45 -7.67
C ALA A 1 10.03 -8.11 -6.47
N VAL A 2 10.09 -7.42 -5.33
CA VAL A 2 10.51 -8.02 -4.06
C VAL A 2 9.33 -8.79 -3.47
N ASN A 3 9.55 -10.02 -3.00
CA ASN A 3 8.47 -10.83 -2.44
C ASN A 3 8.24 -10.48 -0.96
N PRO A 4 7.06 -9.95 -0.58
CA PRO A 4 6.76 -9.55 0.80
C PRO A 4 6.89 -10.68 1.83
N TYR A 5 6.64 -11.93 1.43
CA TYR A 5 6.78 -13.06 2.35
C TYR A 5 8.22 -13.23 2.86
N LYS A 6 9.21 -12.85 2.04
CA LYS A 6 10.63 -12.98 2.40
C LYS A 6 11.21 -11.73 3.05
N ASP A 7 10.42 -10.67 3.17
CA ASP A 7 10.83 -9.41 3.77
C ASP A 7 9.71 -8.82 4.64
N ALA A 8 9.76 -9.14 5.93
CA ALA A 8 8.79 -8.67 6.91
C ALA A 8 8.82 -7.14 7.15
N ARG A 9 9.88 -6.46 6.68
CA ARG A 9 10.14 -5.03 6.89
C ARG A 9 10.03 -4.24 5.59
N MET A 10 9.41 -4.80 4.55
CA MET A 10 9.22 -4.10 3.28
C MET A 10 8.62 -2.70 3.49
N GLU A 11 9.36 -1.70 3.03
CA GLU A 11 8.94 -0.29 3.06
C GLU A 11 7.85 0.01 2.01
N PRO A 12 6.99 1.01 2.24
CA PRO A 12 5.89 1.37 1.34
C PRO A 12 6.35 1.65 -0.10
N GLU A 13 7.47 2.34 -0.28
CA GLU A 13 8.00 2.73 -1.59
C GLU A 13 8.46 1.50 -2.39
N THR A 14 9.10 0.54 -1.71
CA THR A 14 9.53 -0.73 -2.33
C THR A 14 8.33 -1.57 -2.73
N PHE A 15 7.26 -1.56 -1.93
CA PHE A 15 5.99 -2.18 -2.26
C PHE A 15 5.37 -1.53 -3.50
N ALA A 16 5.26 -0.21 -3.55
CA ALA A 16 4.68 0.52 -4.68
C ALA A 16 5.43 0.23 -6.00
N ALA A 17 6.76 0.23 -5.96
CA ALA A 17 7.59 -0.08 -7.12
C ALA A 17 7.46 -1.55 -7.57
N SER A 18 7.30 -2.47 -6.63
CA SER A 18 7.14 -3.91 -6.92
C SER A 18 5.75 -4.25 -7.45
N PHE A 19 4.72 -3.50 -7.06
CA PHE A 19 3.32 -3.76 -7.37
C PHE A 19 2.62 -2.47 -7.84
N PRO A 20 2.92 -1.95 -9.03
CA PRO A 20 2.47 -0.62 -9.47
C PRO A 20 0.95 -0.47 -9.64
N GLN A 21 0.20 -1.58 -9.63
CA GLN A 21 -1.27 -1.60 -9.73
C GLN A 21 -1.96 -1.91 -8.38
N TRP A 22 -1.26 -1.77 -7.26
CA TRP A 22 -1.77 -2.10 -5.92
C TRP A 22 -3.09 -1.36 -5.58
N GLN A 23 -3.33 -0.19 -6.16
CA GLN A 23 -4.55 0.59 -5.97
C GLN A 23 -5.80 -0.14 -6.47
N ARG A 24 -5.67 -0.95 -7.54
CA ARG A 24 -6.78 -1.76 -8.04
C ARG A 24 -7.23 -2.80 -7.01
N LEU A 25 -6.27 -3.35 -6.26
CA LEU A 25 -6.58 -4.28 -5.17
C LEU A 25 -7.14 -3.55 -3.95
N GLU A 26 -6.62 -2.36 -3.60
CA GLU A 26 -7.18 -1.57 -2.51
C GLU A 26 -8.64 -1.20 -2.76
N ALA A 27 -9.01 -0.85 -4.00
CA ALA A 27 -10.39 -0.55 -4.37
C ALA A 27 -11.36 -1.74 -4.21
N LEU A 28 -10.84 -2.97 -4.21
CA LEU A 28 -11.61 -4.21 -4.03
C LEU A 28 -11.52 -4.77 -2.61
N ARG A 29 -10.71 -4.18 -1.73
CA ARG A 29 -10.48 -4.69 -0.37
C ARG A 29 -11.73 -4.47 0.47
N ASP A 30 -12.15 -5.52 1.18
CA ASP A 30 -13.17 -5.41 2.22
C ASP A 30 -12.67 -4.44 3.33
N PRO A 31 -13.40 -3.35 3.63
CA PRO A 31 -13.03 -2.41 4.67
C PRO A 31 -12.83 -3.06 6.05
N ALA A 32 -13.55 -4.15 6.36
CA ALA A 32 -13.44 -4.86 7.63
C ALA A 32 -12.13 -5.67 7.76
N PHE A 33 -11.42 -5.95 6.65
CA PHE A 33 -10.17 -6.70 6.65
C PHE A 33 -8.97 -5.78 6.37
N LEU A 34 -8.03 -5.75 7.31
CA LEU A 34 -6.77 -5.03 7.17
C LEU A 34 -5.62 -5.82 7.80
N SER A 35 -4.69 -6.32 6.99
CA SER A 35 -3.49 -6.97 7.52
C SER A 35 -2.47 -5.94 7.98
N GLY A 36 -1.61 -6.32 8.94
CA GLY A 36 -0.54 -5.46 9.42
C GLY A 36 0.45 -5.07 8.31
N PHE A 37 0.67 -5.94 7.32
CA PHE A 37 1.46 -5.59 6.12
C PHE A 37 0.78 -4.46 5.35
N TRP A 38 -0.51 -4.63 5.04
CA TRP A 38 -1.27 -3.66 4.25
C TRP A 38 -1.42 -2.30 4.94
N ALA A 39 -1.53 -2.30 6.26
CA ALA A 39 -1.54 -1.09 7.08
C ALA A 39 -0.23 -0.30 6.96
N ARG A 40 0.92 -0.99 6.90
CA ARG A 40 2.24 -0.34 6.81
C ARG A 40 2.59 0.09 5.40
N THR A 41 2.14 -0.61 4.36
CA THR A 41 2.48 -0.33 2.97
C THR A 41 1.37 0.46 2.26
N ALA A 42 0.41 -0.25 1.66
CA ALA A 42 -0.65 0.32 0.83
C ALA A 42 -1.43 1.44 1.52
N LYS A 43 -1.82 1.29 2.79
CA LYS A 43 -2.57 2.34 3.52
C LYS A 43 -1.76 3.60 3.78
N LYS A 44 -0.45 3.48 4.04
CA LYS A 44 0.41 4.67 4.16
C LYS A 44 0.53 5.42 2.84
N LEU A 45 0.66 4.69 1.72
CA LEU A 45 0.73 5.30 0.39
C LEU A 45 -0.57 6.01 0.02
N ASP A 46 -1.71 5.36 0.27
CA ASP A 46 -3.05 5.91 -0.01
C ASP A 46 -3.31 7.21 0.77
N ALA A 47 -2.99 7.23 2.07
CA ALA A 47 -3.11 8.43 2.90
C ALA A 47 -2.20 9.58 2.41
N ARG A 48 -0.95 9.28 2.01
CA ARG A 48 -0.02 10.29 1.47
C ARG A 48 -0.52 10.86 0.15
N ARG A 49 -1.14 10.03 -0.69
CA ARG A 49 -1.76 10.48 -1.95
C ARG A 49 -2.95 11.39 -1.68
N GLY A 50 -3.87 11.00 -0.80
CA GLY A 50 -5.03 11.83 -0.46
C GLY A 50 -4.63 13.20 0.10
N ALA A 51 -3.55 13.26 0.88
CA ALA A 51 -2.99 14.52 1.36
C ALA A 51 -2.39 15.38 0.23
N ALA A 52 -1.76 14.77 -0.77
CA ALA A 52 -1.24 15.49 -1.93
C ALA A 52 -2.37 16.00 -2.84
N GLU A 53 -3.40 15.18 -3.08
CA GLU A 53 -4.58 15.57 -3.88
C GLU A 53 -5.41 16.67 -3.18
N ALA A 54 -5.46 16.69 -1.85
CA ALA A 54 -6.17 17.73 -1.11
C ALA A 54 -5.42 19.08 -1.02
N ALA A 55 -4.14 19.09 -1.39
CA ALA A 55 -3.29 20.29 -1.38
C ALA A 55 -3.19 20.97 -2.75
N GLU A 56 -3.76 20.36 -3.80
CA GLU A 56 -3.88 20.88 -5.17
C GLU A 56 -5.26 21.53 -5.38
#